data_AF-A0A522X594-F1
#
_entry.id   AF-A0A522X594-F1
#
_cell.length_a   1.000
_cell.length_b   1.000
_cell.length_c   1.000
_cell.angle_alpha   90.00
_cell.angle_beta   90.00
_cell.angle_gamma   90.00
#
_symmetry.space_group_name_H-M   'P 1'
#
loop_
_entity.id
_entity.type
_entity.pdbx_description
1 polymer ?
#
loop_
_entity_poly.entity_id
_entity_poly.type
_entity_poly.pdbx_seq_one_letter_code
_entity_poly.pdbx_strand_id
1 'polypeptide(L)'
;DHFNWLGCFDEPARIMIRLQRAFGMRFEESAKFDARSVDDYTKIKVLPIVNGTKGGRTREVPMCMSAQFETLRAAQRYQRSGRSLIPEEMTYAEFRRQCYRIANGNDIRFHRQRHTYAYLRYKRVLGAECPVMAGVPHGQPHIEWLARQLKISEAEAKERDQKVRAQIAQELGHSRIEVTNAYLG
;
A
#
# COMPACT_ATOMS: atom_id res chain seq x y z
N ASP A 1 13.42 12.29 11.83
CA ASP A 1 13.30 11.13 10.93
C ASP A 1 12.04 10.31 11.16
N HIS A 2 11.10 10.33 10.21
CA HIS A 2 9.83 9.58 10.27
C HIS A 2 9.96 8.04 10.21
N PHE A 3 11.20 7.52 10.15
CA PHE A 3 11.50 6.09 10.01
C PHE A 3 12.46 5.53 11.06
N ASN A 4 12.79 6.25 12.14
CA ASN A 4 13.71 5.72 13.17
C ASN A 4 13.24 4.38 13.76
N TRP A 5 11.92 4.18 13.83
CA TRP A 5 11.33 2.92 14.30
C TRP A 5 11.62 1.72 13.39
N LEU A 6 11.98 1.92 12.11
CA LEU A 6 12.37 0.81 11.24
C LEU A 6 13.65 0.10 11.72
N GLY A 7 14.45 0.75 12.57
CA GLY A 7 15.68 0.17 13.10
C GLY A 7 15.47 -1.10 13.94
N CYS A 8 14.26 -1.36 14.45
CA CYS A 8 13.95 -2.60 15.16
C CYS A 8 13.76 -3.81 14.25
N PHE A 9 13.67 -3.61 12.93
CA PHE A 9 13.47 -4.66 11.95
C PHE A 9 14.73 -4.94 11.12
N ASP A 10 14.93 -6.21 10.81
CA ASP A 10 15.94 -6.65 9.85
C ASP A 10 15.66 -6.10 8.44
N GLU A 11 16.69 -6.07 7.59
CA GLU A 11 16.58 -5.59 6.20
C GLU A 11 15.36 -6.12 5.40
N PRO A 12 15.06 -7.44 5.34
CA PRO A 12 13.90 -7.92 4.58
C PRO A 12 12.59 -7.34 5.09
N ALA A 13 12.41 -7.28 6.40
CA ALA A 13 11.21 -6.72 7.02
C ALA A 13 11.08 -5.21 6.75
N ARG A 14 12.19 -4.46 6.74
CA ARG A 14 12.18 -3.03 6.35
C ARG A 14 11.76 -2.83 4.90
N ILE A 15 12.25 -3.67 3.97
CA ILE A 15 11.85 -3.64 2.56
C ILE A 15 10.37 -3.99 2.42
N MET A 16 9.89 -5.03 3.11
CA MET A 16 8.47 -5.40 3.11
C MET A 16 7.56 -4.27 3.60
N ILE A 17 7.93 -3.58 4.67
CA ILE A 17 7.17 -2.44 5.19
C ILE A 17 7.08 -1.33 4.14
N ARG A 18 8.19 -1.06 3.43
CA ARG A 18 8.21 -0.10 2.32
C ARG A 18 7.33 -0.56 1.16
N LEU A 19 7.33 -1.84 0.79
CA LEU A 19 6.43 -2.40 -0.22
C LEU A 19 4.96 -2.23 0.16
N GLN A 20 4.60 -2.52 1.42
CA GLN A 20 3.24 -2.32 1.91
C GLN A 20 2.82 -0.85 1.85
N ARG A 21 3.73 0.07 2.15
CA ARG A 21 3.48 1.52 2.10
C ARG A 21 3.37 2.05 0.68
N ALA A 22 4.24 1.57 -0.22
CA ALA A 22 4.36 2.08 -1.58
C ALA A 22 3.33 1.47 -2.56
N PHE A 23 2.85 0.26 -2.29
CA PHE A 23 1.97 -0.49 -3.19
C PHE A 23 0.69 -1.00 -2.52
N GLY A 24 0.46 -0.71 -1.24
CA GLY A 24 -0.70 -1.23 -0.54
C GLY A 24 -0.71 -2.77 -0.52
N MET A 25 0.46 -3.39 -0.39
CA MET A 25 0.58 -4.86 -0.23
C MET A 25 0.11 -5.30 1.16
N ARG A 26 -0.37 -6.53 1.26
CA ARG A 26 -0.58 -7.23 2.53
C ARG A 26 0.77 -7.76 3.02
N PHE A 27 0.84 -8.12 4.31
CA PHE A 27 2.06 -8.71 4.86
C PHE A 27 2.55 -9.90 4.02
N GLU A 28 1.67 -10.86 3.74
CA GLU A 28 2.01 -12.06 2.98
C GLU A 28 2.43 -11.76 1.54
N GLU A 29 1.74 -10.83 0.87
CA GLU A 29 2.10 -10.38 -0.48
C GLU A 29 3.49 -9.76 -0.49
N SER A 30 3.83 -8.93 0.50
CA SER A 30 5.16 -8.34 0.60
C SER A 30 6.24 -9.37 0.96
N ALA A 31 5.92 -10.38 1.80
CA ALA A 31 6.86 -11.43 2.16
C ALA A 31 7.19 -12.33 0.97
N LYS A 32 6.14 -12.74 0.23
CA LYS A 32 6.24 -13.60 -0.95
C LYS A 32 6.51 -12.83 -2.25
N PHE A 33 6.88 -11.55 -2.14
CA PHE A 33 7.15 -10.72 -3.31
C PHE A 33 8.37 -11.24 -4.07
N ASP A 34 8.19 -11.49 -5.36
CA ASP A 34 9.26 -11.93 -6.26
C ASP A 34 9.76 -10.74 -7.10
N ALA A 35 10.95 -10.25 -6.78
CA ALA A 35 11.57 -9.08 -7.35
C ALA A 35 12.38 -9.34 -8.63
N ARG A 36 12.40 -10.58 -9.17
CA ARG A 36 13.20 -10.91 -10.36
C ARG A 36 12.76 -10.15 -11.62
N SER A 37 11.48 -9.85 -11.74
CA SER A 37 10.89 -9.15 -12.90
C SER A 37 10.71 -7.64 -12.68
N VAL A 38 11.38 -7.05 -11.68
CA VAL A 38 11.27 -5.61 -11.37
C VAL A 38 11.61 -4.72 -12.57
N ASP A 39 12.55 -5.13 -13.42
CA ASP A 39 12.92 -4.39 -14.62
C ASP A 39 11.77 -4.29 -15.63
N ASP A 40 11.01 -5.36 -15.81
CA ASP A 40 9.86 -5.38 -16.72
C ASP A 40 8.73 -4.50 -16.18
N TYR A 41 8.42 -4.63 -14.89
CA TYR A 41 7.41 -3.80 -14.21
C TYR A 41 7.75 -2.31 -14.25
N THR A 42 9.05 -1.99 -14.11
CA THR A 42 9.57 -0.62 -14.18
C THR A 42 9.41 -0.01 -15.57
N LYS A 43 9.63 -0.79 -16.64
CA LYS A 43 9.45 -0.33 -18.03
C LYS A 43 7.99 0.03 -18.33
N ILE A 44 7.05 -0.84 -17.93
CA ILE A 44 5.62 -0.62 -18.17
C ILE A 44 4.95 0.26 -17.10
N LYS A 45 5.66 0.60 -16.02
CA LYS A 45 5.19 1.40 -14.87
C LYS A 45 3.95 0.81 -14.18
N VAL A 46 3.84 -0.51 -14.15
CA VAL A 46 2.74 -1.24 -13.50
C VAL A 46 3.33 -2.45 -12.78
N LEU A 47 2.96 -2.63 -11.51
CA LEU A 47 3.35 -3.77 -10.70
C LEU A 47 2.19 -4.77 -10.56
N PRO A 48 2.31 -5.98 -11.11
CA PRO A 48 1.36 -7.05 -10.83
C PRO A 48 1.61 -7.62 -9.41
N ILE A 49 0.54 -7.80 -8.65
CA ILE A 49 0.56 -8.43 -7.33
C ILE A 49 -0.18 -9.77 -7.44
N VAL A 50 0.59 -10.84 -7.44
CA VAL A 50 0.11 -12.21 -7.70
C VAL A 50 0.26 -13.09 -6.46
N ASN A 51 1.49 -13.19 -5.93
CA ASN A 51 1.80 -14.06 -4.81
C ASN A 51 1.24 -13.53 -3.48
N GLY A 52 0.75 -14.45 -2.64
CA GLY A 52 0.24 -14.11 -1.31
C GLY A 52 -1.10 -13.37 -1.29
N THR A 53 -1.78 -13.27 -2.44
CA THR A 53 -3.08 -12.62 -2.55
C THR A 53 -4.14 -13.42 -1.81
N LYS A 54 -4.97 -12.73 -1.02
CA LYS A 54 -6.08 -13.39 -0.31
C LYS A 54 -7.10 -13.89 -1.33
N GLY A 55 -7.36 -15.21 -1.31
CA GLY A 55 -8.30 -15.85 -2.24
C GLY A 55 -7.81 -15.89 -3.70
N GLY A 56 -6.50 -15.75 -3.95
CA GLY A 56 -5.92 -15.81 -5.29
C GLY A 56 -6.24 -14.62 -6.20
N ARG A 57 -6.83 -13.54 -5.65
CA ARG A 57 -7.21 -12.36 -6.43
C ARG A 57 -6.00 -11.51 -6.78
N THR A 58 -5.49 -11.71 -7.99
CA THR A 58 -4.45 -10.87 -8.57
C THR A 58 -4.96 -9.46 -8.82
N ARG A 59 -4.04 -8.50 -8.87
CA ARG A 59 -4.33 -7.10 -9.18
C ARG A 59 -3.07 -6.41 -9.66
N GLU A 60 -3.25 -5.22 -10.21
CA GLU A 60 -2.17 -4.36 -10.66
C GLU A 60 -2.17 -3.06 -9.89
N VAL A 61 -0.97 -2.53 -9.64
CA VAL A 61 -0.78 -1.26 -8.97
C VAL A 61 0.10 -0.36 -9.84
N PRO A 62 -0.35 0.84 -10.20
CA PRO A 62 0.44 1.75 -11.03
C PRO A 62 1.64 2.32 -10.26
N MET A 63 2.73 2.51 -10.98
CA MET A 63 3.97 3.09 -10.47
C MET A 63 4.06 4.57 -10.87
N CYS A 64 3.76 5.45 -9.92
CA CYS A 64 3.69 6.91 -10.13
C CYS A 64 4.68 7.70 -9.26
N MET A 65 5.46 7.05 -8.40
CA MET A 65 6.36 7.71 -7.43
C MET A 65 7.77 7.12 -7.45
N SER A 66 8.80 7.96 -7.29
CA SER A 66 10.20 7.53 -7.14
C SER A 66 10.36 6.47 -6.03
N ALA A 67 9.70 6.67 -4.89
CA ALA A 67 9.71 5.75 -3.77
C ALA A 67 9.26 4.32 -4.13
N GLN A 68 8.36 4.15 -5.12
CA GLN A 68 7.95 2.84 -5.62
C GLN A 68 9.12 2.15 -6.33
N PHE A 69 9.80 2.86 -7.24
CA PHE A 69 10.97 2.33 -7.96
C PHE A 69 12.12 2.01 -7.00
N GLU A 70 12.44 2.91 -6.07
CA GLU A 70 13.49 2.71 -5.05
C GLU A 70 13.22 1.48 -4.19
N THR A 71 11.97 1.28 -3.79
CA THR A 71 11.56 0.13 -2.98
C THR A 71 11.71 -1.18 -3.76
N LEU A 72 11.31 -1.22 -5.03
CA LEU A 72 11.50 -2.40 -5.88
C LEU A 72 12.98 -2.71 -6.12
N ARG A 73 13.82 -1.69 -6.30
CA ARG A 73 15.28 -1.88 -6.43
C ARG A 73 15.91 -2.41 -5.14
N ALA A 74 15.44 -1.95 -3.98
CA ALA A 74 15.88 -2.52 -2.70
C ALA A 74 15.49 -4.00 -2.58
N ALA A 75 14.25 -4.34 -2.95
CA ALA A 75 13.78 -5.73 -2.96
C ALA A 75 14.61 -6.62 -3.90
N GLN A 76 14.89 -6.16 -5.12
CA GLN A 76 15.69 -6.89 -6.10
C GLN A 76 17.13 -7.13 -5.60
N ARG A 77 17.78 -6.11 -5.01
CA ARG A 77 19.13 -6.24 -4.44
C ARG A 77 19.19 -7.23 -3.28
N TYR A 78 18.18 -7.22 -2.41
CA TYR A 78 18.12 -8.15 -1.29
C TYR A 78 17.87 -9.59 -1.75
N GLN A 79 16.88 -9.80 -2.63
CA GLN A 79 16.47 -11.13 -3.06
C GLN A 79 17.56 -11.89 -3.85
N ARG A 80 18.41 -11.18 -4.60
CA ARG A 80 19.45 -11.79 -5.45
C ARG A 80 18.84 -12.87 -6.36
N SER A 81 19.23 -14.14 -6.20
CA SER A 81 18.74 -15.31 -6.94
C SER A 81 17.54 -16.02 -6.29
N GLY A 82 17.11 -15.59 -5.10
CA GLY A 82 15.97 -16.16 -4.39
C GLY A 82 14.64 -15.93 -5.11
N ARG A 83 13.52 -16.34 -4.49
CA ARG A 83 12.16 -16.22 -5.05
C ARG A 83 11.19 -15.41 -4.17
N SER A 84 11.67 -14.88 -3.05
CA SER A 84 10.88 -14.07 -2.13
C SER A 84 11.77 -13.19 -1.26
N LEU A 85 11.19 -12.36 -0.40
CA LEU A 85 11.91 -11.63 0.65
C LEU A 85 12.05 -12.42 1.96
N ILE A 86 11.53 -13.65 2.01
CA ILE A 86 11.73 -14.55 3.15
C ILE A 86 13.19 -15.02 3.12
N PRO A 87 13.94 -14.91 4.23
CA PRO A 87 15.30 -15.44 4.32
C PRO A 87 15.36 -16.94 3.99
N GLU A 88 16.44 -17.39 3.34
CA GLU A 88 16.57 -18.76 2.82
C GLU A 88 16.54 -19.82 3.93
N GLU A 89 17.01 -19.44 5.12
CA GLU A 89 17.06 -20.26 6.32
C GLU A 89 15.74 -20.30 7.10
N MET A 90 14.70 -19.60 6.63
CA MET A 90 13.40 -19.52 7.32
C MET A 90 12.24 -20.00 6.45
N THR A 91 11.30 -20.70 7.07
CA THR A 91 9.97 -20.87 6.50
C THR A 91 9.18 -19.56 6.60
N TYR A 92 8.14 -19.42 5.77
CA TYR A 92 7.19 -18.30 5.88
C TYR A 92 6.59 -18.18 7.28
N ALA A 93 6.29 -19.31 7.93
CA ALA A 93 5.68 -19.31 9.26
C ALA A 93 6.61 -18.76 10.34
N GLU A 94 7.90 -19.13 10.30
CA GLU A 94 8.94 -18.64 11.21
C GLU A 94 9.18 -17.15 10.99
N PHE A 95 9.42 -16.75 9.75
CA PHE A 95 9.67 -15.36 9.40
C PHE A 95 8.49 -14.45 9.75
N ARG A 96 7.25 -14.90 9.49
CA ARG A 96 6.04 -14.21 9.93
C ARG A 96 6.00 -14.08 11.44
N ARG A 97 6.25 -15.15 12.19
CA ARG A 97 6.23 -15.13 13.66
C ARG A 97 7.26 -14.13 14.22
N GLN A 98 8.47 -14.12 13.67
CA GLN A 98 9.53 -13.17 14.04
C GLN A 98 9.10 -11.73 13.76
N CYS A 99 8.64 -11.43 12.54
CA CYS A 99 8.18 -10.10 12.17
C CYS A 99 7.07 -9.58 13.10
N TYR A 100 6.06 -10.40 13.39
CA TYR A 100 4.96 -10.00 14.28
C TYR A 100 5.39 -9.90 15.74
N ARG A 101 6.35 -10.70 16.21
CA ARG A 101 6.92 -10.58 17.56
C ARG A 101 7.60 -9.22 17.74
N ILE A 102 8.47 -8.84 16.80
CA ILE A 102 9.16 -7.53 16.79
C ILE A 102 8.13 -6.41 16.72
N ALA A 103 7.17 -6.51 15.80
CA ALA A 103 6.15 -5.48 15.62
C ALA A 103 5.32 -5.27 16.89
N ASN A 104 4.83 -6.35 17.51
CA ASN A 104 4.05 -6.26 18.75
C ASN A 104 4.87 -5.70 19.92
N GLY A 105 6.16 -6.08 20.04
CA GLY A 105 7.04 -5.55 21.08
C GLY A 105 7.33 -4.05 20.96
N ASN A 106 7.03 -3.44 19.80
CA ASN A 106 7.25 -2.01 19.53
C ASN A 106 5.93 -1.25 19.20
N ASP A 107 4.77 -1.86 19.45
CA ASP A 107 3.42 -1.35 19.08
C ASP A 107 3.28 -0.94 17.59
N ILE A 108 3.91 -1.71 16.70
CA ILE A 108 3.88 -1.48 15.27
C ILE A 108 2.82 -2.36 14.62
N ARG A 109 2.03 -1.76 13.72
CA ARG A 109 0.97 -2.43 12.98
C ARG A 109 1.23 -2.37 11.47
N PHE A 110 1.55 -3.50 10.85
CA PHE A 110 1.80 -3.60 9.40
C PHE A 110 0.67 -3.02 8.55
N HIS A 111 -0.59 -3.28 8.92
CA HIS A 111 -1.74 -2.82 8.14
C HIS A 111 -1.81 -1.28 8.02
N ARG A 112 -1.25 -0.50 8.96
CA ARG A 112 -1.20 0.97 8.87
C ARG A 112 -0.48 1.47 7.61
N GLN A 113 0.47 0.70 7.07
CA GLN A 113 1.13 1.08 5.82
C GLN A 113 0.18 1.06 4.62
N ARG A 114 -0.82 0.18 4.63
CA ARG A 114 -1.87 0.15 3.59
C ARG A 114 -2.78 1.37 3.67
N HIS A 115 -3.05 1.88 4.88
CA HIS A 115 -3.75 3.16 5.03
C HIS A 115 -2.93 4.28 4.40
N THR A 116 -1.62 4.32 4.66
CA THR A 116 -0.77 5.34 4.03
C THR A 116 -0.78 5.24 2.50
N TYR A 117 -0.72 4.03 1.94
CA TYR A 117 -0.90 3.85 0.49
C TYR A 117 -2.22 4.48 0.01
N ALA A 118 -3.34 4.14 0.66
CA ALA A 118 -4.66 4.64 0.31
C ALA A 118 -4.72 6.18 0.38
N TYR A 119 -4.19 6.80 1.44
CA TYR A 119 -4.13 8.26 1.59
C TYR A 119 -3.35 8.93 0.47
N LEU A 120 -2.13 8.46 0.23
CA LEU A 120 -1.24 9.05 -0.80
C LEU A 120 -1.80 8.85 -2.20
N ARG A 121 -2.47 7.71 -2.45
CA ARG A 121 -3.13 7.44 -3.72
C ARG A 121 -4.35 8.33 -3.92
N TYR A 122 -5.20 8.43 -2.90
CA TYR A 122 -6.40 9.27 -2.91
C TYR A 122 -6.04 10.73 -3.21
N LYS A 123 -5.12 11.30 -2.44
CA LYS A 123 -4.65 12.67 -2.63
C LYS A 123 -4.05 12.90 -4.02
N ARG A 124 -3.28 11.94 -4.53
CA ARG A 124 -2.65 12.08 -5.85
C ARG A 124 -3.66 12.07 -7.00
N VAL A 125 -4.66 11.19 -6.94
CA VAL A 125 -5.64 11.07 -8.03
C VAL A 125 -6.72 12.14 -7.93
N LEU A 126 -7.22 12.42 -6.72
CA LEU A 126 -8.29 13.38 -6.52
C LEU A 126 -7.79 14.84 -6.44
N GLY A 127 -6.57 15.05 -5.96
CA GLY A 127 -5.99 16.38 -5.72
C GLY A 127 -6.31 16.98 -4.34
N ALA A 128 -7.06 16.28 -3.48
CA ALA A 128 -7.40 16.72 -2.13
C ALA A 128 -7.34 15.57 -1.12
N GLU A 129 -7.30 15.91 0.19
CA GLU A 129 -7.19 14.91 1.27
C GLU A 129 -8.46 14.06 1.42
N CYS A 130 -8.29 12.80 1.80
CA CYS A 130 -9.42 11.93 2.16
C CYS A 130 -9.98 12.30 3.56
N PRO A 131 -11.17 11.81 3.96
CA PRO A 131 -11.82 12.23 5.21
C PRO A 131 -10.91 12.16 6.45
N VAL A 132 -10.22 11.02 6.66
CA VAL A 132 -9.30 10.84 7.80
C VAL A 132 -8.16 11.86 7.78
N MET A 133 -7.57 12.14 6.62
CA MET A 133 -6.45 13.08 6.50
C MET A 133 -6.91 14.55 6.57
N ALA A 134 -8.15 14.83 6.16
CA ALA A 134 -8.76 16.15 6.26
C ALA A 134 -9.30 16.45 7.67
N GLY A 135 -9.48 15.42 8.51
CA GLY A 135 -10.17 15.56 9.80
C GLY A 135 -11.67 15.85 9.65
N VAL A 136 -12.27 15.42 8.54
CA VAL A 136 -13.69 15.65 8.21
C VAL A 136 -14.44 14.33 8.23
N PRO A 137 -15.69 14.27 8.76
CA PRO A 137 -16.48 13.05 8.72
C PRO A 137 -16.73 12.54 7.29
N HIS A 138 -16.82 11.21 7.15
CA HIS A 138 -17.19 10.57 5.88
C HIS A 138 -18.60 10.99 5.41
N GLY A 139 -18.86 10.85 4.10
CA GLY A 139 -20.15 11.12 3.48
C GLY A 139 -20.29 12.58 3.07
N GLN A 140 -21.51 13.12 3.23
CA GLN A 140 -21.86 14.47 2.78
C GLN A 140 -20.89 15.58 3.29
N PRO A 141 -20.44 15.59 4.56
CA PRO A 141 -19.50 16.61 5.03
C PRO A 141 -18.19 16.66 4.24
N HIS A 142 -17.66 15.49 3.85
CA HIS A 142 -16.45 15.43 3.04
C HIS A 142 -16.70 15.82 1.58
N ILE A 143 -17.86 15.49 1.01
CA ILE A 143 -18.24 15.92 -0.34
C ILE A 143 -18.32 17.45 -0.45
N GLU A 144 -18.95 18.11 0.53
CA GLU A 144 -18.97 19.57 0.60
C GLU A 144 -17.58 20.16 0.77
N TRP A 145 -16.75 19.54 1.62
CA TRP A 145 -15.36 19.95 1.81
C TRP A 145 -14.58 19.84 0.51
N LEU A 146 -14.70 18.73 -0.22
CA LEU A 146 -14.06 18.51 -1.51
C LEU A 146 -14.51 19.54 -2.56
N ALA A 147 -15.81 19.81 -2.66
CA ALA A 147 -16.36 20.81 -3.57
C ALA A 147 -15.71 22.18 -3.32
N ARG A 148 -15.56 22.59 -2.06
CA ARG A 148 -14.88 23.83 -1.67
C ARG A 148 -13.38 23.80 -1.99
N GLN A 149 -12.66 22.72 -1.65
CA GLN A 149 -11.22 22.62 -1.89
C GLN A 149 -10.86 22.62 -3.38
N LEU A 150 -11.63 21.90 -4.18
CA LEU A 150 -11.37 21.72 -5.61
C LEU A 150 -12.07 22.78 -6.48
N LYS A 151 -12.93 23.63 -5.89
CA LYS A 151 -13.74 24.64 -6.57
C LYS A 151 -14.62 24.04 -7.68
N ILE A 152 -15.29 22.94 -7.35
CA ILE A 152 -16.18 22.18 -8.24
C ILE A 152 -17.57 22.03 -7.60
N SER A 153 -18.55 21.51 -8.35
CA SER A 153 -19.86 21.19 -7.79
C SER A 153 -19.79 19.99 -6.83
N GLU A 154 -20.73 19.90 -5.87
CA GLU A 154 -20.84 18.73 -5.00
C GLU A 154 -21.14 17.44 -5.77
N ALA A 155 -21.92 17.53 -6.86
CA ALA A 155 -22.20 16.39 -7.73
C ALA A 155 -20.91 15.85 -8.35
N GLU A 156 -20.05 16.73 -8.87
CA GLU A 156 -18.76 16.36 -9.43
C GLU A 156 -17.79 15.84 -8.35
N ALA A 157 -17.76 16.47 -7.17
CA ALA A 157 -16.95 16.01 -6.05
C ALA A 157 -17.33 14.59 -5.62
N LYS A 158 -18.64 14.29 -5.54
CA LYS A 158 -19.17 12.96 -5.23
C LYS A 158 -18.79 11.92 -6.28
N GLU A 159 -18.93 12.25 -7.56
CA GLU A 159 -18.56 11.34 -8.65
C GLU A 159 -17.05 11.04 -8.63
N ARG A 160 -16.21 12.07 -8.47
CA ARG A 160 -14.75 11.91 -8.38
C ARG A 160 -14.34 11.09 -7.15
N ASP A 161 -14.91 11.37 -5.98
CA ASP A 161 -14.65 10.59 -4.75
C ASP A 161 -14.97 9.10 -4.97
N GLN A 162 -16.16 8.79 -5.51
CA GLN A 162 -16.58 7.42 -5.78
C GLN A 162 -15.64 6.70 -6.75
N LYS A 163 -15.24 7.37 -7.85
CA LYS A 163 -14.29 6.80 -8.83
C LYS A 163 -12.94 6.51 -8.20
N VAL A 164 -12.39 7.43 -7.42
CA VAL A 164 -11.08 7.26 -6.75
C VAL A 164 -11.15 6.15 -5.71
N ARG A 165 -12.22 6.06 -4.92
CA ARG A 165 -12.42 4.95 -3.97
C ARG A 165 -12.55 3.61 -4.68
N ALA A 166 -13.28 3.55 -5.80
CA ALA A 166 -13.38 2.32 -6.60
C ALA A 166 -12.02 1.85 -7.11
N GLN A 167 -11.21 2.77 -7.64
CA GLN A 167 -9.85 2.47 -8.07
C GLN A 167 -8.98 1.96 -6.91
N ILE A 168 -8.96 2.66 -5.78
CA ILE A 168 -8.16 2.26 -4.61
C ILE A 168 -8.62 0.90 -4.06
N ALA A 169 -9.92 0.60 -4.07
CA ALA A 169 -10.43 -0.70 -3.67
C ALA A 169 -9.81 -1.83 -4.52
N GLN A 170 -9.79 -1.67 -5.85
CA GLN A 170 -9.19 -2.62 -6.77
C GLN A 170 -7.67 -2.75 -6.55
N GLU A 171 -6.95 -1.63 -6.43
CA GLU A 171 -5.50 -1.60 -6.18
C GLU A 171 -5.13 -2.21 -4.82
N LEU A 172 -6.02 -2.17 -3.81
CA LEU A 172 -5.86 -2.84 -2.52
C LEU A 172 -6.30 -4.31 -2.54
N GLY A 173 -6.88 -4.79 -3.64
CA GLY A 173 -7.34 -6.16 -3.83
C GLY A 173 -8.67 -6.43 -3.16
N HIS A 174 -9.63 -5.52 -3.29
CA HIS A 174 -11.01 -5.63 -2.81
C HIS A 174 -12.00 -5.42 -3.96
N SER A 175 -13.13 -6.14 -3.93
CA SER A 175 -14.22 -5.98 -4.90
C SER A 175 -15.26 -4.93 -4.50
N ARG A 176 -15.24 -4.51 -3.24
CA ARG A 176 -16.25 -3.64 -2.61
C ARG A 176 -15.63 -2.30 -2.28
N ILE A 177 -16.28 -1.21 -2.71
CA ILE A 177 -15.80 0.16 -2.51
C ILE A 177 -15.83 0.53 -1.02
N GLU A 178 -16.83 0.04 -0.28
CA GLU A 178 -17.07 0.31 1.14
C GLU A 178 -15.89 -0.11 2.02
N VAL A 179 -15.09 -1.07 1.54
CA VAL A 179 -13.85 -1.48 2.24
C VAL A 179 -12.87 -0.32 2.34
N THR A 180 -12.93 0.66 1.42
CA THR A 180 -12.08 1.86 1.48
C THR A 180 -12.42 2.76 2.66
N ASN A 181 -13.63 2.70 3.24
CA ASN A 181 -13.99 3.52 4.41
C ASN A 181 -13.12 3.16 5.62
N ALA A 182 -12.79 1.88 5.78
CA ALA A 182 -11.86 1.45 6.83
C ALA A 182 -10.46 2.06 6.65
N TYR A 183 -10.07 2.44 5.43
CA TYR A 183 -8.77 3.06 5.16
C TYR A 183 -8.86 4.59 5.19
N LEU A 184 -9.75 5.17 4.39
CA LEU A 184 -9.85 6.58 4.03
C LEU A 184 -10.74 7.41 4.96
N GLY A 185 -11.61 6.76 5.73
CA GLY A 185 -12.79 7.38 6.33
C GLY A 185 -13.96 7.25 5.38
#